data_AF-A0A2D4M1K2-F1
#
_entry.id   AF-A0A2D4M1K2-F1
#
_cell.length_a   1.000
_cell.length_b   1.000
_cell.length_c   1.000
_cell.angle_alpha   90.00
_cell.angle_beta   90.00
_cell.angle_gamma   90.00
#
_symmetry.space_group_name_H-M   'P 1'
#
loop_
_entity.id
_entity.type
_entity.pdbx_description
1 polymer ?
#
loop_
_entity_poly.entity_id
_entity_poly.type
_entity_poly.pdbx_seq_one_letter_code
_entity_poly.pdbx_strand_id
1 'polypeptide(L)'
;KILCKTIHGKACRSNPCLNGGQCIQLGQNLVCSCPEKFSGPLCDIDHTEICYSGNGHLYRGMAQSTSSGAACLPWDSPILLMEYSIKLRNAVSLGLGEHAFCRNPDNDTQPWCFLLQDRRITWEYCNITRCHPQ
;
A
#
# COMPACT_ATOMS: atom_id res chain seq x y z
N LYS A 1 -10.73 -27.27 -12.83
CA LYS A 1 -9.54 -26.88 -13.62
C LYS A 1 -9.69 -25.40 -13.97
N ILE A 2 -8.82 -24.52 -13.46
CA ILE A 2 -8.87 -23.09 -13.79
C ILE A 2 -8.36 -22.93 -15.23
N LEU A 3 -9.14 -22.25 -16.08
CA LEU A 3 -8.75 -21.93 -17.45
C LEU A 3 -8.29 -20.49 -17.51
N CYS A 4 -6.98 -20.28 -17.58
CA CYS A 4 -6.40 -18.97 -17.84
C CYS A 4 -6.56 -18.63 -19.32
N LYS A 5 -7.15 -17.47 -19.62
CA LYS A 5 -7.27 -16.93 -20.97
C LYS A 5 -6.55 -15.59 -21.03
N THR A 6 -5.80 -15.35 -22.09
CA THR A 6 -5.23 -14.03 -22.38
C THR A 6 -6.35 -13.11 -22.86
N ILE A 7 -6.46 -11.94 -22.25
CA ILE A 7 -7.38 -10.88 -22.67
C ILE A 7 -6.53 -9.72 -23.18
N HIS A 8 -6.82 -9.24 -24.39
CA HIS A 8 -6.18 -8.07 -24.94
C HIS A 8 -6.99 -6.82 -24.57
N GLY A 9 -6.40 -5.97 -23.74
CA GLY A 9 -6.98 -4.67 -23.39
C GLY A 9 -6.58 -3.56 -24.36
N LYS A 10 -7.26 -2.42 -24.24
CA LYS A 10 -6.93 -1.19 -25.00
C LYS A 10 -6.31 -0.17 -24.07
N ALA A 11 -5.49 0.73 -24.61
CA ALA A 11 -5.03 1.88 -23.84
C ALA A 11 -6.22 2.71 -23.31
N CYS A 12 -6.15 3.15 -22.06
CA CYS A 12 -7.16 4.01 -21.48
C CYS A 12 -7.14 5.42 -22.10
N ARG A 13 -8.26 6.14 -22.00
CA ARG A 13 -8.33 7.57 -22.40
C ARG A 13 -7.42 8.47 -21.56
N SER A 14 -7.28 8.15 -20.28
CA SER A 14 -6.44 8.83 -19.30
C SER A 14 -5.66 7.80 -18.50
N ASN A 15 -4.44 8.13 -18.09
CA ASN A 15 -3.60 7.20 -17.34
C ASN A 15 -3.55 7.59 -15.85
N PRO A 16 -4.30 6.91 -14.96
CA PRO A 16 -4.22 7.13 -13.52
C PRO A 16 -3.08 6.36 -12.84
N CYS A 17 -2.37 5.49 -13.57
CA CYS A 17 -1.28 4.69 -13.01
C CYS A 17 -0.08 5.58 -12.67
N LEU A 18 0.54 5.32 -11.53
CA LEU A 18 1.70 6.02 -11.03
C LEU A 18 3.00 5.37 -11.53
N ASN A 19 4.13 6.03 -11.26
CA ASN A 19 5.47 5.46 -11.42
C ASN A 19 5.76 4.88 -12.82
N GLY A 20 5.19 5.48 -13.87
CA GLY A 20 5.37 5.03 -15.26
C GLY A 20 4.50 3.85 -15.67
N GLY A 21 3.53 3.45 -14.85
CA GLY A 21 2.57 2.41 -15.18
C GLY A 21 1.71 2.75 -16.40
N GLN A 22 1.30 1.73 -17.13
CA GLN A 22 0.44 1.86 -18.31
C GLN A 22 -0.98 1.43 -18.00
N CYS A 23 -1.95 2.30 -18.30
CA CYS A 23 -3.36 2.01 -18.10
C CYS A 23 -3.93 1.16 -19.24
N ILE A 24 -4.52 0.03 -18.87
CA ILE A 24 -5.16 -0.93 -19.77
C ILE A 24 -6.63 -1.07 -19.39
N GLN A 25 -7.53 -0.74 -20.32
CA GLN A 25 -8.97 -0.95 -20.20
C GLN A 25 -9.33 -2.38 -20.62
N LEU A 26 -9.96 -3.12 -19.69
CA LEU A 26 -10.45 -4.49 -19.86
C LEU A 26 -11.96 -4.53 -19.60
N GLY A 27 -12.76 -4.33 -20.66
CA GLY A 27 -14.22 -4.21 -20.51
C GLY A 27 -14.59 -2.96 -19.71
N GLN A 28 -15.24 -3.14 -18.57
CA GLN A 28 -15.56 -2.05 -17.64
C GLN A 28 -14.45 -1.80 -16.59
N ASN A 29 -13.46 -2.69 -16.51
CA ASN A 29 -12.39 -2.60 -15.52
C ASN A 29 -11.17 -1.89 -16.09
N LEU A 30 -10.43 -1.24 -15.20
CA LEU A 30 -9.15 -0.60 -15.48
C LEU A 30 -8.06 -1.33 -14.71
N VAL A 31 -6.95 -1.65 -15.37
CA VAL A 31 -5.80 -2.30 -14.76
C VAL A 31 -4.54 -1.54 -15.13
N CYS A 32 -3.67 -1.33 -14.15
CA CYS A 32 -2.34 -0.76 -14.36
C CYS A 32 -1.33 -1.88 -14.62
N SER A 33 -0.63 -1.81 -15.74
CA SER A 33 0.58 -2.58 -15.98
C SER A 33 1.76 -1.84 -15.39
N CYS A 34 2.35 -2.40 -14.34
CA CYS A 34 3.41 -1.75 -13.58
C CYS A 34 4.80 -2.13 -14.08
N PRO A 35 5.78 -1.21 -14.05
CA PRO A 35 7.18 -1.56 -14.22
C PRO A 35 7.66 -2.52 -13.12
N GLU A 36 8.78 -3.20 -13.34
CA GLU A 36 9.31 -4.28 -12.49
C GLU A 36 9.42 -3.93 -10.99
N LYS A 37 9.68 -2.66 -10.66
CA LYS A 37 9.90 -2.18 -9.29
C LYS A 37 8.63 -1.72 -8.57
N PHE A 38 7.48 -1.75 -9.25
CA PHE A 38 6.25 -1.20 -8.72
C PHE A 38 5.12 -2.24 -8.75
N SER A 39 4.22 -2.14 -7.79
CA SER A 39 3.00 -2.94 -7.77
C SER A 39 1.83 -2.17 -7.15
N GLY A 40 0.70 -2.86 -6.99
CA GLY A 40 -0.53 -2.28 -6.48
C GLY A 40 -1.48 -1.82 -7.60
N PRO A 41 -2.73 -1.48 -7.25
CA PRO A 41 -3.76 -1.16 -8.24
C PRO A 41 -3.39 0.03 -9.13
N LEU A 42 -2.59 0.97 -8.63
CA LEU A 42 -2.11 2.14 -9.36
C LEU A 42 -0.59 2.17 -9.53
N CYS A 43 0.13 1.04 -9.34
CA CYS A 43 1.60 1.02 -9.33
C CYS A 43 2.21 1.95 -8.26
N ASP A 44 1.51 2.09 -7.14
CA ASP A 44 1.83 3.01 -6.06
C ASP A 44 2.79 2.42 -5.02
N ILE A 45 2.96 1.10 -4.98
CA ILE A 45 3.90 0.41 -4.07
C ILE A 45 5.29 0.39 -4.71
N ASP A 46 6.31 0.89 -4.03
CA ASP A 46 7.71 0.92 -4.49
C ASP A 46 8.51 -0.20 -3.80
N HIS A 47 9.07 -1.13 -4.57
CA HIS A 47 9.81 -2.27 -4.02
C HIS A 47 11.24 -1.92 -3.59
N THR A 48 11.70 -0.73 -3.96
CA THR A 48 13.06 -0.25 -3.73
C THR A 48 13.15 0.80 -2.63
N GLU A 49 12.00 1.31 -2.16
CA GLU A 49 11.95 2.27 -1.06
C GLU A 49 12.14 1.56 0.29
N ILE A 50 13.36 1.66 0.83
CA ILE A 50 13.77 1.00 2.10
C ILE A 50 13.86 1.96 3.29
N CYS A 51 13.70 3.26 3.06
CA CYS A 51 13.72 4.31 4.07
C CYS A 51 12.58 5.30 3.80
N TYR A 52 12.20 6.12 4.79
CA TYR A 52 11.20 7.17 4.58
C TYR A 52 11.80 8.57 4.72
N SER A 53 11.22 9.54 4.01
CA SER A 53 11.58 10.96 4.10
C SER A 53 10.56 11.76 4.91
N GLY A 54 10.99 12.85 5.55
CA GLY A 54 10.12 13.69 6.37
C GLY A 54 9.48 12.89 7.52
N ASN A 55 8.15 12.87 7.57
CA ASN A 55 7.36 12.04 8.49
C ASN A 55 6.86 10.73 7.84
N GLY A 56 7.24 10.44 6.60
CA GLY A 56 6.84 9.22 5.90
C GLY A 56 5.38 9.17 5.44
N HIS A 57 4.67 10.30 5.38
CA HIS A 57 3.30 10.37 4.84
C HIS A 57 3.22 9.83 3.39
N LEU A 58 4.27 10.05 2.60
CA LEU A 58 4.38 9.59 1.20
C LEU A 58 5.10 8.25 1.05
N TYR A 59 5.53 7.61 2.14
CA TYR A 59 6.25 6.34 2.08
C TYR A 59 5.33 5.26 1.48
N ARG A 60 5.82 4.54 0.48
CA ARG A 60 5.12 3.47 -0.23
C ARG A 60 5.92 2.17 -0.34
N GLY A 61 7.04 2.06 0.39
CA GLY A 61 7.82 0.84 0.54
C GLY A 61 7.07 -0.34 1.16
N MET A 62 7.73 -1.49 1.25
CA MET A 62 7.14 -2.78 1.63
C MET A 62 7.44 -3.25 3.06
N ALA A 63 8.04 -2.39 3.90
CA ALA A 63 8.26 -2.72 5.30
C ALA A 63 6.92 -3.01 6.02
N GLN A 64 6.87 -4.06 6.83
CA GLN A 64 5.66 -4.59 7.49
C GLN A 64 5.93 -5.09 8.91
N SER A 65 6.94 -4.53 9.56
CA SER A 65 7.35 -4.90 10.92
C SER A 65 7.52 -3.66 11.77
N THR A 66 7.11 -3.77 13.03
CA THR A 66 7.19 -2.69 14.02
C THR A 66 8.57 -2.62 14.66
N SER A 67 8.82 -1.56 15.43
CA SER A 67 10.08 -1.35 16.15
C SER A 67 10.37 -2.47 17.18
N SER A 68 9.33 -3.05 17.78
CA SER A 68 9.41 -4.22 18.65
C SER A 68 9.59 -5.55 17.89
N GLY A 69 9.49 -5.54 16.56
CA GLY A 69 9.55 -6.72 15.70
C GLY A 69 8.19 -7.40 15.47
N ALA A 70 7.08 -6.82 15.95
CA ALA A 70 5.75 -7.36 15.67
C ALA A 70 5.38 -7.25 14.18
N ALA A 71 4.59 -8.20 13.71
CA ALA A 71 4.07 -8.20 12.34
C ALA A 71 2.84 -7.27 12.23
N CYS A 72 2.82 -6.46 11.18
CA CYS A 72 1.70 -5.59 10.87
C CYS A 72 0.46 -6.39 10.41
N LEU A 73 -0.73 -5.85 10.67
CA LEU A 73 -2.00 -6.31 10.11
C LEU A 73 -2.25 -5.68 8.73
N PRO A 74 -2.87 -6.42 7.79
CA PRO A 74 -3.34 -5.85 6.54
C PRO A 74 -4.37 -4.74 6.76
N TRP A 75 -4.26 -3.63 6.03
CA TRP A 75 -5.14 -2.46 6.21
C TRP A 75 -6.60 -2.72 5.84
N ASP A 76 -6.85 -3.72 5.02
CA ASP A 76 -8.18 -4.19 4.61
C ASP A 76 -8.68 -5.38 5.47
N SER A 77 -7.96 -5.73 6.54
CA SER A 77 -8.38 -6.79 7.45
C SER A 77 -9.81 -6.54 7.95
N PRO A 78 -10.71 -7.54 7.88
CA PRO A 78 -12.12 -7.36 8.27
C PRO A 78 -12.28 -6.74 9.67
N ILE A 79 -11.39 -7.07 10.61
CA ILE A 79 -11.43 -6.55 11.96
C ILE A 79 -11.14 -5.04 12.02
N LEU A 80 -10.24 -4.52 11.18
CA LEU A 80 -9.95 -3.09 11.10
C LEU A 80 -11.08 -2.32 10.40
N LEU A 81 -11.68 -2.92 9.36
CA LEU A 81 -12.83 -2.33 8.68
C LEU A 81 -14.04 -2.21 9.61
N MET A 82 -14.26 -3.21 10.47
CA MET A 82 -15.36 -3.22 11.44
C MET A 82 -15.11 -2.27 12.62
N GLU A 83 -13.94 -2.32 13.25
CA GLU A 83 -13.66 -1.57 14.49
C GLU A 83 -13.24 -0.12 14.25
N TYR A 84 -12.44 0.14 13.22
CA TYR A 84 -11.86 1.47 12.96
C TYR A 84 -12.54 2.21 11.81
N SER A 85 -13.56 1.62 11.18
CA SER A 85 -14.30 2.23 10.07
C SER A 85 -13.37 2.83 9.00
N ILE A 86 -12.26 2.14 8.69
CA ILE A 86 -11.27 2.62 7.71
C ILE A 86 -12.02 2.91 6.41
N LYS A 87 -12.16 4.21 6.10
CA LYS A 87 -12.86 4.64 4.90
C LYS A 87 -11.93 4.38 3.73
N LEU A 88 -12.19 3.30 2.99
CA LEU A 88 -11.50 3.00 1.73
C LEU A 88 -11.67 4.09 0.66
N ARG A 89 -12.60 5.04 0.87
CA ARG A 89 -12.64 6.30 0.11
C ARG A 89 -11.33 7.05 0.36
N ASN A 90 -10.40 6.93 -0.59
CA ASN A 90 -9.02 7.44 -0.59
C ASN A 90 -7.95 6.48 -0.04
N ALA A 91 -8.28 5.22 0.23
CA ALA A 91 -7.29 4.24 0.69
C ALA A 91 -6.09 4.14 -0.26
N VAL A 92 -6.35 4.05 -1.57
CA VAL A 92 -5.28 3.96 -2.58
C VAL A 92 -4.36 5.20 -2.54
N SER A 93 -4.90 6.42 -2.44
CA SER A 93 -4.05 7.63 -2.33
C SER A 93 -3.23 7.68 -1.05
N LEU A 94 -3.74 7.06 0.04
CA LEU A 94 -3.03 6.93 1.31
C LEU A 94 -2.08 5.71 1.33
N GLY A 95 -2.04 4.92 0.25
CA GLY A 95 -1.26 3.70 0.15
C GLY A 95 -1.79 2.57 1.04
N LEU A 96 -3.08 2.58 1.39
CA LEU A 96 -3.75 1.53 2.17
C LEU A 96 -4.42 0.54 1.20
N GLY A 97 -4.32 -0.76 1.50
CA GLY A 97 -4.91 -1.81 0.67
C GLY A 97 -4.74 -3.21 1.27
N GLU A 98 -4.84 -4.22 0.40
CA GLU A 98 -4.67 -5.65 0.72
C GLU A 98 -3.19 -6.01 0.98
N HIS A 99 -2.60 -5.36 1.98
CA HIS A 99 -1.23 -5.58 2.42
C HIS A 99 -1.02 -5.02 3.82
N ALA A 100 0.03 -5.49 4.49
CA ALA A 100 0.42 -5.06 5.84
C ALA A 100 1.53 -3.99 5.84
N PHE A 101 1.83 -3.36 4.71
CA PHE A 101 2.92 -2.39 4.63
C PHE A 101 2.67 -1.14 5.48
N CYS A 102 3.70 -0.68 6.16
CA CYS A 102 3.70 0.51 6.99
C CYS A 102 3.33 1.76 6.21
N ARG A 103 2.46 2.60 6.79
CA ARG A 103 1.98 3.85 6.18
C ARG A 103 1.84 4.91 7.26
N ASN A 104 1.63 6.16 6.85
CA ASN A 104 1.32 7.25 7.76
C ASN A 104 0.12 8.04 7.20
N PRO A 105 -1.09 7.47 7.27
CA PRO A 105 -2.28 8.04 6.63
C PRO A 105 -2.86 9.26 7.37
N ASP A 106 -2.50 9.43 8.63
CA ASP A 106 -3.00 10.45 9.57
C ASP A 106 -1.99 11.57 9.84
N ASN A 107 -0.87 11.57 9.11
CA ASN A 107 0.17 12.58 9.18
C ASN A 107 0.84 12.68 10.56
N ASP A 108 0.99 11.55 11.25
CA ASP A 108 1.81 11.39 12.45
C ASP A 108 3.31 11.61 12.12
N THR A 109 4.19 11.31 13.06
CA THR A 109 5.62 11.63 13.05
C THR A 109 6.47 10.65 12.24
N GLN A 110 5.99 9.41 12.02
CA GLN A 110 6.64 8.38 11.21
C GLN A 110 5.64 7.30 10.77
N PRO A 111 5.99 6.44 9.78
CA PRO A 111 5.16 5.31 9.40
C PRO A 111 4.88 4.35 10.56
N TRP A 112 3.64 3.86 10.61
CA TRP A 112 3.13 2.93 11.60
C TRP A 112 2.22 1.89 10.94
N CYS A 113 1.79 0.91 11.72
CA CYS A 113 0.78 -0.05 11.31
C CYS A 113 -0.01 -0.55 12.53
N PHE A 114 -1.16 -1.17 12.26
CA PHE A 114 -1.89 -1.92 13.29
C PHE A 114 -1.25 -3.28 13.54
N LEU A 115 -1.37 -3.78 14.77
CA LEU A 115 -0.98 -5.14 15.15
C LEU A 115 -2.03 -5.75 16.08
N LEU A 116 -2.04 -7.08 16.17
CA LEU A 116 -2.90 -7.83 17.09
C LEU A 116 -2.05 -8.37 18.25
N GLN A 117 -2.21 -7.80 19.44
CA GLN A 117 -1.50 -8.22 20.65
C GLN A 117 -2.50 -8.53 21.75
N ASP A 118 -2.35 -9.70 22.39
CA ASP A 118 -3.21 -10.13 23.51
C ASP A 118 -4.72 -10.02 23.20
N ARG A 119 -5.11 -10.39 21.98
CA ARG A 119 -6.48 -10.30 21.44
C ARG A 119 -7.03 -8.87 21.38
N ARG A 120 -6.15 -7.87 21.35
CA ARG A 120 -6.50 -6.46 21.19
C ARG A 120 -5.78 -5.89 19.98
N ILE A 121 -6.50 -5.07 19.24
CA ILE A 121 -5.91 -4.27 18.17
C ILE A 121 -5.20 -3.10 18.84
N THR A 122 -3.94 -2.91 18.48
CA THR A 122 -3.16 -1.73 18.84
C THR A 122 -2.36 -1.29 17.62
N TRP A 123 -1.56 -0.26 17.74
CA TRP A 123 -0.66 0.21 16.71
C TRP A 123 0.73 0.42 17.27
N GLU A 124 1.73 0.41 16.40
CA GLU A 124 3.10 0.73 16.74
C GLU A 124 3.81 1.34 15.52
N TYR A 125 4.81 2.17 15.79
CA TYR A 125 5.69 2.67 14.76
C TYR A 125 6.53 1.57 14.12
N CYS A 126 6.72 1.71 12.81
CA CYS A 126 7.45 0.75 12.02
C CYS A 126 8.97 0.87 12.16
N ASN A 127 9.65 -0.28 12.04
CA ASN A 127 11.10 -0.37 12.01
C ASN A 127 11.63 0.02 10.62
N ILE A 128 11.57 1.31 10.31
CA ILE A 128 12.07 1.88 9.06
C ILE A 128 12.98 3.04 9.42
N THR A 129 14.12 3.14 8.77
CA THR A 129 15.05 4.25 9.00
C THR A 129 14.65 5.48 8.18
N ARG A 130 15.04 6.67 8.65
CA ARG A 130 14.93 7.89 7.86
C ARG A 130 15.97 7.88 6.75
N CYS A 131 15.58 8.29 5.55
CA CYS A 131 16.52 8.50 4.46
C CYS A 131 17.54 9.57 4.87
N HIS A 132 18.81 9.34 4.53
CA HIS A 132 19.82 10.37 4.72
C HIS A 132 19.55 11.51 3.72
N PRO A 133 19.66 12.78 4.14
CA PRO A 133 19.66 13.88 3.19
C PRO A 133 20.79 13.63 2.18
N GLN A 134 20.45 13.66 0.90
CA GLN A 134 21.46 13.74 -0.16
C GLN A 134 21.98 15.16 -0.25
#